data_AF-A0A952DD23-F1
#
_entry.id   AF-A0A952DD23-F1
#
_cell.length_a   1.000
_cell.length_b   1.000
_cell.length_c   1.000
_cell.angle_alpha   90.00
_cell.angle_beta   90.00
_cell.angle_gamma   90.00
#
_symmetry.space_group_name_H-M   'P 1'
#
loop_
_entity.id
_entity.type
_entity.pdbx_description
1 polymer ?
#
loop_
_entity_poly.entity_id
_entity_poly.type
_entity_poly.pdbx_seq_one_letter_code
_entity_poly.pdbx_strand_id
1 'polypeptide(L)' 'EATKAQKGSAEPNRKKVGAVNWKQVEEIARVKMPDLNCFEVASAMRMVAGTARSMGISVEGDFPSNINN' A
#
# COMPACT_ATOMS: atom_id res chain seq x y z
N GLU A 1 -25.21 -13.08 -24.78
CA GLU A 1 -24.68 -12.31 -23.63
C GLU A 1 -24.74 -13.18 -22.38
N ALA A 2 -23.59 -13.66 -21.90
CA ALA A 2 -23.52 -14.59 -20.78
C ALA A 2 -22.33 -14.25 -19.87
N THR A 3 -22.63 -13.72 -18.69
CA THR A 3 -22.06 -14.17 -17.41
C THR A 3 -22.66 -13.32 -16.29
N LYS A 4 -23.72 -13.86 -15.69
CA LYS A 4 -24.24 -13.50 -14.37
C LYS A 4 -23.36 -14.21 -13.32
N ALA A 5 -22.19 -13.66 -13.02
CA ALA A 5 -21.44 -13.97 -11.81
C ALA A 5 -21.62 -12.78 -10.85
N GLN A 6 -22.78 -12.62 -10.21
CA GLN A 6 -23.03 -13.13 -8.87
C GLN A 6 -21.77 -13.28 -7.99
N LYS A 7 -21.08 -12.17 -7.76
CA LYS A 7 -20.59 -11.66 -6.47
C LYS A 7 -19.57 -10.57 -6.79
N GLY A 8 -20.08 -9.41 -7.21
CA GLY A 8 -19.28 -8.19 -7.15
C GLY A 8 -18.85 -8.00 -5.71
N SER A 9 -17.56 -8.24 -5.47
CA SER A 9 -16.77 -7.90 -4.28
C SER A 9 -17.60 -7.66 -3.01
N ALA A 10 -17.65 -8.67 -2.13
CA ALA A 10 -18.17 -8.49 -0.78
C ALA A 10 -17.27 -7.48 -0.04
N GLU A 11 -17.64 -6.21 -0.19
CA GLU A 11 -17.21 -5.04 0.57
C GLU A 11 -15.76 -5.09 1.07
N PRO A 12 -14.76 -4.76 0.21
CA PRO A 12 -13.36 -4.63 0.61
C PRO A 12 -13.12 -3.61 1.74
N ASN A 13 -14.14 -2.82 2.09
CA ASN A 13 -14.05 -1.66 2.98
C ASN A 13 -14.55 -1.89 4.43
N ARG A 14 -14.97 -3.10 4.84
CA ARG A 14 -15.59 -3.28 6.18
C ARG A 14 -14.72 -3.85 7.30
N LYS A 15 -13.55 -4.43 7.00
CA LYS A 15 -12.61 -4.85 8.05
C LYS A 15 -11.31 -4.15 7.81
N LYS A 16 -10.97 -3.16 8.65
CA LYS A 16 -9.59 -2.69 8.75
C LYS A 16 -8.74 -3.91 9.13
N VAL A 17 -8.00 -4.46 8.17
CA VAL A 17 -7.32 -5.76 8.31
C VAL A 17 -6.07 -5.64 9.19
N GLY A 18 -5.67 -4.42 9.52
CA GLY A 18 -4.58 -4.10 10.43
C GLY A 18 -4.09 -2.68 10.21
N ALA A 19 -3.16 -2.25 11.04
CA ALA A 19 -2.39 -1.03 10.82
C ALA A 19 -0.90 -1.39 10.69
N VAL A 20 -0.19 -0.68 9.83
CA VAL A 20 1.27 -0.81 9.66
C VAL A 20 1.93 0.54 9.84
N ASN A 21 3.11 0.57 10.42
CA ASN A 21 3.87 1.81 10.61
C ASN A 21 4.71 2.14 9.37
N TRP A 22 5.01 3.42 9.15
CA TRP A 22 5.90 3.85 8.05
C TRP A 22 7.27 3.20 8.06
N LYS A 23 7.82 2.83 9.22
CA LYS A 23 9.06 2.04 9.33
C LYS A 23 8.93 0.68 8.66
N GLN A 24 7.80 -0.01 8.88
CA GLN A 24 7.55 -1.31 8.25
C GLN A 24 7.31 -1.15 6.75
N VAL A 25 6.61 -0.08 6.35
CA VAL A 25 6.42 0.26 4.93
C VAL A 25 7.76 0.55 4.25
N GLU A 26 8.69 1.24 4.91
CA GLU A 26 10.04 1.48 4.41
C GLU A 26 10.80 0.18 4.22
N GLU A 27 10.78 -0.72 5.20
CA GLU A 27 11.48 -2.02 5.12
C GLU A 27 10.93 -2.86 3.96
N ILE A 28 9.61 -2.95 3.85
CA ILE A 28 8.93 -3.65 2.74
C ILE A 28 9.28 -2.99 1.40
N ALA A 29 9.27 -1.66 1.34
CA ALA A 29 9.60 -0.91 0.14
C ALA A 29 11.05 -1.15 -0.28
N ARG A 30 12.02 -1.20 0.64
CA ARG A 30 13.43 -1.50 0.34
C ARG A 30 13.62 -2.92 -0.17
N VAL A 31 12.98 -3.89 0.47
CA VAL A 31 13.05 -5.30 0.05
C VAL A 31 12.46 -5.48 -1.35
N LYS A 32 11.38 -4.74 -1.67
CA LYS A 32 10.69 -4.81 -2.96
C LYS A 32 11.23 -3.82 -4.01
N MET A 33 12.11 -2.91 -3.61
CA MET A 33 12.73 -1.91 -4.48
C MET A 33 13.40 -2.51 -5.73
N PRO A 34 14.14 -3.64 -5.67
CA PRO A 34 14.67 -4.26 -6.89
C PRO A 34 13.58 -4.76 -7.87
N ASP A 35 12.37 -5.05 -7.39
CA ASP A 35 11.23 -5.45 -8.21
C ASP A 35 10.40 -4.26 -8.70
N LEU A 36 10.65 -3.06 -8.16
CA LEU A 36 9.91 -1.84 -8.47
C LEU A 36 10.74 -0.95 -9.40
N ASN A 37 10.05 -0.28 -10.33
CA ASN A 37 10.70 0.65 -11.25
C ASN A 37 10.90 2.05 -10.63
N CYS A 38 11.22 2.10 -9.34
CA CYS A 38 11.33 3.31 -8.53
C CYS A 38 12.79 3.64 -8.25
N PHE A 39 13.20 4.87 -8.54
CA PHE A 39 14.55 5.35 -8.20
C PHE A 39 14.69 5.74 -6.72
N GLU A 40 13.58 6.08 -6.09
CA GLU A 40 13.53 6.65 -4.74
C GLU A 40 12.75 5.73 -3.80
N VAL A 41 13.27 5.51 -2.59
CA VAL A 41 12.59 4.72 -1.53
C VAL A 41 11.23 5.36 -1.18
N ALA A 42 11.15 6.69 -1.17
CA ALA A 42 9.90 7.40 -0.92
C ALA A 42 8.80 7.06 -1.94
N SER A 43 9.16 6.89 -3.22
CA SER A 43 8.22 6.47 -4.27
C SER A 43 7.75 5.04 -4.06
N ALA A 44 8.68 4.13 -3.72
CA ALA A 44 8.36 2.75 -3.39
C ALA A 44 7.43 2.65 -2.15
N MET A 45 7.69 3.45 -1.11
CA MET A 45 6.85 3.53 0.10
C MET A 45 5.43 3.98 -0.22
N ARG A 46 5.26 4.97 -1.11
CA ARG A 46 3.92 5.42 -1.56
C ARG A 46 3.17 4.33 -2.31
N MET A 47 3.86 3.54 -3.14
CA MET A 47 3.25 2.40 -3.82
C MET A 47 2.78 1.34 -2.83
N VAL A 48 3.63 0.95 -1.88
CA VAL A 48 3.30 -0.02 -0.82
C VAL A 48 2.14 0.49 0.05
N ALA A 49 2.15 1.76 0.44
CA ALA A 49 1.07 2.38 1.19
C ALA A 49 -0.26 2.42 0.40
N GLY A 50 -0.20 2.64 -0.91
CA GLY A 50 -1.36 2.57 -1.80
C GLY A 50 -1.97 1.18 -1.86
N THR A 51 -1.13 0.14 -1.97
CA THR A 51 -1.58 -1.26 -1.91
C THR A 51 -2.19 -1.60 -0.54
N ALA A 52 -1.52 -1.19 0.56
CA ALA A 52 -2.02 -1.39 1.91
C ALA A 52 -3.42 -0.77 2.08
N ARG A 53 -3.63 0.46 1.62
CA ARG A 53 -4.92 1.14 1.66
C ARG A 53 -6.01 0.39 0.87
N SER A 54 -5.70 -0.09 -0.33
CA SER A 54 -6.65 -0.86 -1.15
C SER A 54 -7.02 -2.21 -0.54
N MET A 55 -6.16 -2.76 0.33
CA MET A 55 -6.41 -3.98 1.10
C MET A 55 -7.08 -3.71 2.46
N GLY A 56 -7.42 -2.45 2.78
CA GLY A 56 -8.03 -2.08 4.06
C GLY A 56 -7.03 -2.00 5.21
N ILE A 57 -5.74 -1.87 4.94
CA ILE A 57 -4.68 -1.66 5.95
C ILE A 57 -4.43 -0.16 6.08
N SER A 58 -4.47 0.35 7.31
CA SER A 58 -4.14 1.75 7.59
C SER A 58 -2.64 1.90 7.81
N VAL A 59 -2.03 2.95 7.24
CA VAL A 59 -0.63 3.27 7.52
C VAL A 59 -0.61 4.35 8.60
N GLU A 60 0.03 4.05 9.73
CA GLU A 60 0.11 4.96 10.88
C GLU A 60 1.48 5.65 10.94
N GLY A 61 1.43 6.91 11.41
CA GLY A 61 2.59 7.80 11.55
C GLY A 61 2.73 8.81 10.42
N ASP A 62 3.82 9.56 10.46
CA ASP A 62 4.14 10.60 9.49
C ASP A 62 4.91 10.02 8.30
N PHE A 63 4.49 10.35 7.07
CA PHE A 63 5.24 9.97 5.89
C PHE A 63 6.57 10.72 5.91
N PRO A 64 7.74 10.05 5.80
CA PRO A 64 9.02 10.74 5.69
C PRO A 64 9.08 11.50 4.35
N SER A 65 8.49 12.70 4.35
CA SER A 65 8.29 13.54 3.15
C SER A 65 9.47 14.47 2.88
N ASN A 66 10.52 14.43 3.70
CA ASN A 66 11.65 15.33 3.57
C ASN A 66 12.69 14.83 2.57
N ILE A 67 12.29 14.77 1.30
CA ILE A 67 13.20 14.85 0.15
C ILE A 67 12.75 16.07 -0.67
N ASN A 68 12.99 17.25 -0.12
CA ASN A 68 13.04 18.52 -0.85
C ASN A 68 14.04 19.42 -0.11
N ASN A 69 15.31 19.31 -0.48
CA ASN A 69 16.23 20.44 -0.47
C ASN A 69 17.34 20.22 -1.50
#